data_AF-A0A6L4ANP9-F1
#
_entry.id   AF-A0A6L4ANP9-F1
#
_cell.length_a   1.000
_cell.length_b   1.000
_cell.length_c   1.000
_cell.angle_alpha   90.00
_cell.angle_beta   90.00
_cell.angle_gamma   90.00
#
_symmetry.space_group_name_H-M   'P 1'
#
loop_
_entity.id
_entity.type
_entity.pdbx_description
1 polymer ?
#
loop_
_entity_poly.entity_id
_entity_poly.type
_entity_poly.pdbx_seq_one_letter_code
_entity_poly.pdbx_strand_id
1 'polypeptide(L)'
;MSREILWQICHKTEVDNREFSEILVKMIRDERISTKQIARDLNIPTERARNWFYRNTGMTALDLMMMMHRYEFIRQAIEYSFSNKTNQTGQVSNAT
;
A
#
# COMPACT_ATOMS: atom_id res chain seq x y z
N MET A 1 -5.22 -10.64 5.50
CA MET A 1 -6.19 -9.54 5.31
C MET A 1 -7.05 -9.75 4.06
N SER A 2 -8.33 -9.34 4.05
CA SER A 2 -9.23 -9.51 2.88
C SER A 2 -8.94 -8.48 1.78
N ARG A 3 -8.97 -8.96 0.53
CA ARG A 3 -8.74 -8.25 -0.74
C ARG A 3 -9.69 -7.07 -0.98
N GLU A 4 -10.84 -7.06 -0.32
CA GLU A 4 -11.89 -6.06 -0.49
C GLU A 4 -11.49 -4.69 0.05
N ILE A 5 -10.65 -4.64 1.09
CA ILE A 5 -10.32 -3.39 1.80
C ILE A 5 -9.45 -2.46 0.93
N LEU A 6 -8.45 -3.00 0.24
CA LEU A 6 -7.59 -2.23 -0.65
C LEU A 6 -8.36 -1.69 -1.88
N TRP A 7 -9.23 -2.52 -2.45
CA TRP A 7 -10.07 -2.12 -3.58
C TRP A 7 -11.00 -0.95 -3.22
N GLN A 8 -11.64 -0.99 -2.05
CA GLN A 8 -12.53 0.08 -1.58
C GLN A 8 -11.82 1.43 -1.49
N ILE A 9 -10.55 1.45 -1.07
CA ILE A 9 -9.78 2.69 -0.93
C ILE A 9 -9.34 3.24 -2.26
N CYS A 10 -8.94 2.37 -3.18
CA CYS A 10 -8.56 2.78 -4.52
C CYS A 10 -9.73 3.36 -5.35
N HIS A 11 -10.98 3.11 -4.96
CA HIS A 11 -12.19 3.53 -5.68
C HIS A 11 -12.95 4.70 -5.03
N LYS A 12 -12.55 5.16 -3.84
CA LYS A 12 -13.04 6.43 -3.28
C LYS A 12 -12.43 7.59 -4.09
N THR A 13 -13.26 8.56 -4.47
CA THR A 13 -12.87 9.77 -5.21
C THR A 13 -11.92 10.69 -4.44
N GLU A 14 -11.73 10.45 -3.14
CA GLU A 14 -10.71 11.05 -2.28
C GLU A 14 -9.86 9.93 -1.67
N VAL A 15 -8.79 9.54 -2.37
CA VAL A 15 -7.78 8.62 -1.80
C VAL A 15 -6.96 9.42 -0.81
N ASP A 16 -7.20 9.24 0.49
CA ASP A 16 -6.31 9.79 1.52
C ASP A 16 -5.03 8.93 1.60
N ASN A 17 -3.89 9.54 1.31
CA ASN A 17 -2.56 8.93 1.43
C ASN A 17 -2.34 8.29 2.81
N ARG A 18 -3.04 8.81 3.83
CA ARG A 18 -3.05 8.27 5.18
C ARG A 18 -3.72 6.90 5.27
N GLU A 19 -4.94 6.76 4.73
CA GLU A 19 -5.70 5.48 4.75
C GLU A 19 -4.90 4.39 4.01
N PHE A 20 -4.27 4.75 2.89
CA PHE A 20 -3.40 3.83 2.15
C PHE A 20 -2.14 3.44 2.95
N SER A 21 -1.48 4.40 3.60
CA SER A 21 -0.31 4.13 4.44
C SER A 21 -0.63 3.21 5.62
N GLU A 22 -1.80 3.38 6.26
CA GLU A 22 -2.26 2.52 7.35
C GLU A 22 -2.43 1.06 6.91
N ILE A 23 -2.97 0.82 5.72
CA ILE A 23 -3.13 -0.53 5.20
C ILE A 23 -1.78 -1.18 4.94
N LEU A 24 -0.86 -0.47 4.30
CA LEU A 24 0.48 -0.99 4.07
C LEU A 24 1.13 -1.37 5.40
N VAL A 25 1.04 -0.51 6.41
CA VAL A 25 1.53 -0.81 7.77
C VAL A 25 0.87 -2.05 8.35
N LYS A 26 -0.44 -2.21 8.18
CA LYS A 26 -1.17 -3.39 8.66
C LYS A 26 -0.70 -4.67 7.94
N MET A 27 -0.43 -4.63 6.64
CA MET A 27 0.09 -5.76 5.88
C MET A 27 1.49 -6.16 6.37
N ILE A 28 2.34 -5.18 6.62
CA ILE A 28 3.69 -5.40 7.15
C ILE A 28 3.64 -6.02 8.56
N ARG A 29 2.65 -5.62 9.37
CA ARG A 29 2.40 -6.21 10.70
C ARG A 29 1.93 -7.66 10.61
N ASP A 30 1.05 -7.98 9.66
CA ASP A 30 0.57 -9.35 9.43
C ASP A 30 1.74 -10.27 9.07
N GLU A 31 2.71 -9.78 8.29
CA GLU A 31 3.95 -10.48 7.93
C GLU A 31 5.03 -10.46 9.04
N ARG A 32 4.71 -9.90 10.22
CA ARG A 32 5.62 -9.78 11.38
C ARG A 32 6.95 -9.06 11.09
N ILE A 33 6.97 -8.19 10.08
CA ILE A 33 8.16 -7.42 9.71
C ILE A 33 8.34 -6.26 10.69
N SER A 34 9.53 -6.15 11.27
CA SER A 34 9.85 -5.11 12.26
C SER A 34 10.29 -3.80 11.62
N THR A 35 10.09 -2.68 12.30
CA THR A 35 10.57 -1.36 11.84
C THR A 35 12.09 -1.30 11.63
N LYS A 36 12.87 -2.07 12.41
CA LYS A 36 14.32 -2.21 12.21
C LYS A 36 14.64 -2.91 10.90
N GLN A 37 13.91 -3.98 10.60
CA GLN A 37 14.08 -4.72 9.35
C GLN A 37 13.72 -3.85 8.16
N ILE A 38 12.60 -3.13 8.21
CA ILE A 38 12.20 -2.18 7.18
C ILE A 38 13.28 -1.12 6.97
N ALA A 39 13.76 -0.49 8.05
CA ALA A 39 14.79 0.54 7.96
C ALA A 39 16.06 0.04 7.27
N ARG A 40 16.49 -1.18 7.59
CA ARG A 40 17.64 -1.84 6.95
C ARG A 40 17.35 -2.18 5.49
N ASP A 41 16.21 -2.81 5.22
CA ASP A 41 15.85 -3.30 3.89
C ASP A 41 15.61 -2.15 2.90
N LEU A 42 15.14 -1.00 3.39
CA LEU A 42 14.92 0.22 2.62
C LEU A 42 16.09 1.21 2.71
N ASN A 43 17.14 0.91 3.48
CA ASN A 43 18.26 1.82 3.73
C ASN A 43 17.79 3.25 4.14
N ILE A 44 16.83 3.33 5.07
CA ILE A 44 16.31 4.59 5.62
C ILE A 44 16.58 4.71 7.12
N PRO A 45 16.57 5.93 7.68
CA PRO A 45 16.66 6.10 9.13
C PRO A 45 15.58 5.31 9.87
N THR A 46 15.96 4.62 10.95
CA THR A 46 15.01 3.84 11.76
C THR A 46 13.89 4.71 12.34
N GLU A 47 14.19 5.98 12.64
CA GLU A 47 13.16 6.93 13.09
C GLU A 47 12.11 7.18 12.02
N ARG A 48 12.52 7.34 10.75
CA ARG A 48 11.60 7.46 9.63
C ARG A 48 10.71 6.23 9.54
N ALA A 49 11.30 5.03 9.55
CA ALA A 49 10.57 3.76 9.62
C ALA A 49 9.54 3.71 10.76
N ARG A 50 9.92 4.16 11.95
CA ARG A 50 9.02 4.20 13.12
C ARG A 50 7.91 5.23 12.98
N ASN A 51 8.17 6.39 12.37
CA ASN A 51 7.21 7.47 12.23
C ASN A 51 6.01 7.05 11.38
N TRP A 52 6.20 6.47 10.20
CA TRP A 52 5.05 5.98 9.43
C TRP A 52 4.43 4.72 10.06
N PHE A 53 5.23 3.83 10.65
CA PHE A 53 4.72 2.57 11.21
C PHE A 53 3.88 2.73 12.49
N TYR A 54 4.16 3.76 13.30
CA TYR A 54 3.47 3.99 14.58
C TYR A 54 2.75 5.33 14.69
N ARG A 55 3.22 6.37 14.00
CA ARG A 55 2.68 7.73 14.10
C ARG A 55 1.89 8.15 12.87
N ASN A 56 1.76 7.27 11.89
CA ASN A 56 0.94 7.49 10.70
C ASN A 56 1.26 8.80 9.98
N THR A 57 2.55 9.14 9.90
CA THR A 57 3.03 10.37 9.25
C THR A 57 2.96 10.32 7.72
N GLY A 58 2.42 9.23 7.17
CA GLY A 58 2.46 8.92 5.74
C GLY A 58 3.84 8.43 5.28
N MET A 59 3.83 7.64 4.20
CA MET A 59 5.03 7.28 3.45
C MET A 59 5.25 8.24 2.29
N THR A 60 6.51 8.52 1.94
CA THR A 60 6.79 9.23 0.69
C THR A 60 6.60 8.30 -0.50
N ALA A 61 6.44 8.86 -1.70
CA ALA A 61 6.40 8.07 -2.94
C ALA A 61 7.66 7.21 -3.11
N LEU A 62 8.84 7.71 -2.70
CA LEU A 62 10.08 6.94 -2.72
C LEU A 62 10.03 5.75 -1.78
N ASP A 63 9.58 5.94 -0.54
CA ASP A 63 9.42 4.83 0.41
C ASP A 63 8.50 3.76 -0.18
N LEU A 64 7.37 4.17 -0.77
CA LEU A 64 6.43 3.26 -1.42
C LEU A 64 7.06 2.47 -2.58
N MET A 65 7.80 3.13 -3.47
CA MET A 65 8.51 2.45 -4.57
C MET A 65 9.50 1.42 -4.05
N MET A 66 10.25 1.77 -2.99
CA MET A 66 11.20 0.84 -2.37
C MET A 66 10.48 -0.33 -1.68
N MET A 67 9.34 -0.08 -1.03
CA MET A 67 8.50 -1.14 -0.46
C MET A 67 7.97 -2.09 -1.54
N MET A 68 7.49 -1.57 -2.67
CA MET A 68 7.04 -2.39 -3.81
C MET A 68 8.19 -3.19 -4.42
N HIS A 69 9.38 -2.61 -4.51
CA HIS A 69 10.54 -3.31 -5.03
C HIS A 69 11.02 -4.42 -4.09
N ARG A 70 10.94 -4.19 -2.77
CA ARG A 70 11.51 -5.09 -1.76
C ARG A 70 10.54 -6.16 -1.25
N TYR A 71 9.27 -5.81 -1.13
CA TYR A 71 8.25 -6.66 -0.53
C TYR A 71 7.21 -7.03 -1.57
N GLU A 72 7.36 -8.25 -2.11
CA GLU A 72 6.53 -8.78 -3.17
C GLU A 72 5.03 -8.77 -2.83
N PHE A 73 4.66 -9.05 -1.57
CA PHE A 73 3.27 -9.00 -1.13
C PHE A 73 2.67 -7.58 -1.20
N ILE A 74 3.48 -6.53 -1.01
CA ILE A 74 3.05 -5.14 -1.19
C ILE A 74 2.88 -4.84 -2.67
N ARG A 75 3.83 -5.24 -3.51
CA ARG A 75 3.75 -5.07 -4.96
C ARG A 75 2.48 -5.69 -5.53
N GLN A 76 2.22 -6.95 -5.20
CA GLN A 76 1.03 -7.67 -5.63
C GLN A 76 -0.25 -6.96 -5.18
N ALA A 77 -0.34 -6.60 -3.90
CA ALA A 77 -1.51 -5.90 -3.36
C ALA A 77 -1.84 -4.60 -4.10
N ILE A 78 -0.82 -3.84 -4.47
CA ILE A 78 -0.95 -2.59 -5.23
C ILE A 78 -1.34 -2.87 -6.68
N GLU A 79 -0.64 -3.77 -7.38
CA GLU A 79 -0.93 -4.12 -8.78
C GLU A 79 -2.34 -4.69 -8.96
N TYR A 80 -2.81 -5.55 -8.04
CA TYR A 80 -4.19 -6.07 -8.07
C TYR A 80 -5.22 -4.95 -7.88
N SER A 81 -4.93 -3.99 -7.00
CA SER A 81 -5.83 -2.86 -6.77
C SER A 81 -5.99 -1.98 -8.02
N PHE A 82 -4.93 -1.85 -8.83
CA PHE A 82 -4.98 -1.16 -10.12
C PHE A 82 -5.60 -2.00 -11.24
N SER A 83 -5.33 -3.30 -11.30
CA SER A 83 -5.88 -4.21 -12.32
C SER A 83 -7.41 -4.38 -12.18
N ASN A 84 -7.93 -4.29 -10.96
CA ASN A 84 -9.38 -4.29 -10.72
C ASN A 84 -10.06 -2.98 -11.14
N LYS A 85 -9.32 -1.88 -11.36
CA LYS A 85 -9.89 -0.65 -11.96
C LYS A 85 -10.15 -0.82 -13.45
N THR A 86 -9.25 -1.47 -14.18
CA THR A 86 -9.32 -1.57 -15.64
C THR A 86 -10.44 -2.49 -16.11
N ASN A 87 -10.75 -3.54 -15.36
CA ASN A 87 -11.80 -4.52 -15.70
C ASN A 87 -13.24 -3.99 -15.50
N GLN A 88 -13.44 -2.90 -14.77
CA GLN A 88 -14.75 -2.28 -14.59
C GLN A 88 -15.04 -1.19 -15.63
N THR A 89 -14.01 -0.49 -16.12
CA THR A 89 -14.15 0.44 -17.25
C THR A 89 -14.52 -0.25 -18.57
N GLY A 90 -14.25 -1.55 -18.73
CA GLY A 90 -14.63 -2.31 -19.92
C GLY A 90 -16.08 -2.84 -19.93
N GLN A 91 -16.81 -2.77 -18.80
CA GLN A 91 -18.19 -3.25 -18.72
C GLN A 91 -19.24 -2.15 -18.91
N VAL A 92 -18.87 -0.88 -18.90
CA VAL A 92 -19.82 0.24 -19.08
C VAL A 92 -20.10 0.54 -20.56
N SER A 93 -19.29 0.04 -21.49
CA SER A 93 -19.40 0.33 -22.94
C SER A 93 -20.28 -0.63 -23.74
N ASN A 94 -20.82 -1.69 -23.13
CA ASN A 94 -21.62 -2.71 -23.85
C ASN A 94 -23.10 -2.74 -23.42
N ALA A 95 -23.66 -1.59 -23.07
CA ALA A 95 -25.10 -1.39 -22.93
C ALA A 95 -25.54 -0.24 -23.84
N THR A 96 -25.65 -0.52 -25.14
CA THR A 96 -26.46 0.28 -26.07
C THR A 96 -27.06 -0.66 -27.10
#